data_AF-A0A0G1BE51-F1
#
_entry.id   AF-A0A0G1BE51-F1
#
_cell.length_a   1.000
_cell.length_b   1.000
_cell.length_c   1.000
_cell.angle_alpha   90.00
_cell.angle_beta   90.00
_cell.angle_gamma   90.00
#
_symmetry.space_group_name_H-M   'P 1'
#
loop_
_entity.id
_entity.type
_entity.pdbx_description
1 polymer ?
#
loop_
_entity_poly.entity_id
_entity_poly.type
_entity_poly.pdbx_seq_one_letter_code
_entity_poly.pdbx_strand_id
1 'polypeptide(L)'
;MKDCPNNNADIGFIAQVPYHFYVFKNIIKHLSDAEFIVGEPYSYDEPPEIQSKRLGGLIDLIEKEKIPWRFFDFEKDRNPRNNFFEKYNILVATTANGIITSPLIKSIKKVRVQYGQSKDAFEFGDWNRYFDLILAQGPYSAQHFRALTQCVEIGFPKFDDWFNGKIDGADAGELKSKMDPRKKTLLYLPTHGALSSLEKYREIFSALRNKYNILVKFHPRTVWHDSGQVLFYKNNGFATYDDSADILPMLKIADIVISDSGGAAFDALLAEKSLVILDVPIAAEETGELQTQENSIEQVIKRERKRIGPVVDSPDKLESALEIAEQEKNGDENGEGNYFHLLMVKTASAPPERF
;
A
#
# COMPACT_ATOMS: atom_id res chain seq x y z
N MET A 1 3.80 22.53 15.41
CA MET A 1 3.82 22.63 13.93
C MET A 1 2.80 23.69 13.52
N LYS A 2 3.07 24.47 12.48
CA LYS A 2 2.08 25.42 11.94
C LYS A 2 1.41 24.73 10.75
N ASP A 3 0.10 24.55 10.81
CA ASP A 3 -0.67 23.93 9.75
C ASP A 3 -1.02 24.94 8.63
N CYS A 4 -1.55 24.42 7.52
CA CYS A 4 -1.93 25.20 6.33
C CYS A 4 -3.38 24.86 5.94
N PRO A 5 -4.38 25.30 6.73
CA PRO A 5 -5.77 24.94 6.51
C PRO A 5 -6.35 25.54 5.22
N ASN A 6 -7.24 24.78 4.58
CA ASN A 6 -8.17 25.27 3.58
C ASN A 6 -9.43 25.82 4.27
N ASN A 7 -9.65 27.12 4.13
CA ASN A 7 -10.80 27.81 4.73
C ASN A 7 -12.15 27.37 4.14
N ASN A 8 -12.15 26.81 2.93
CA ASN A 8 -13.35 26.31 2.26
C ASN A 8 -13.47 24.78 2.36
N ALA A 9 -12.64 24.11 3.15
CA ALA A 9 -12.68 22.65 3.22
C ALA A 9 -13.98 22.14 3.84
N ASP A 10 -14.65 21.28 3.08
CA ASP A 10 -15.81 20.49 3.45
C ASP A 10 -15.50 18.98 3.53
N ILE A 11 -14.35 18.58 2.97
CA ILE A 11 -13.90 17.19 2.90
C ILE A 11 -12.54 17.05 3.62
N GLY A 12 -12.50 16.22 4.65
CA GLY A 12 -11.28 15.92 5.40
C GLY A 12 -10.70 14.55 5.08
N PHE A 13 -9.46 14.48 4.57
CA PHE A 13 -8.75 13.21 4.32
C PHE A 13 -7.86 12.85 5.51
N ILE A 14 -8.21 11.81 6.26
CA ILE A 14 -7.49 11.40 7.47
C ILE A 14 -6.23 10.60 7.07
N ALA A 15 -5.07 11.21 7.27
CA ALA A 15 -3.77 10.62 6.98
C ALA A 15 -2.94 10.45 8.26
N GLN A 16 -2.45 9.25 8.50
CA GLN A 16 -1.68 8.90 9.71
C GLN A 16 -0.25 8.50 9.33
N VAL A 17 -0.04 7.72 8.28
CA VAL A 17 1.31 7.32 7.82
C VAL A 17 1.63 7.96 6.48
N PRO A 18 2.93 8.17 6.15
CA PRO A 18 3.35 8.64 4.84
C PRO A 18 2.72 7.86 3.67
N TYR A 19 2.49 6.56 3.83
CA TYR A 19 1.80 5.75 2.81
C TYR A 19 0.40 6.27 2.44
N HIS A 20 -0.36 6.83 3.39
CA HIS A 20 -1.72 7.35 3.12
C HIS A 20 -1.71 8.50 2.11
N PHE A 21 -0.63 9.29 2.05
CA PHE A 21 -0.49 10.33 1.05
C PHE A 21 -0.59 9.76 -0.37
N TYR A 22 0.09 8.64 -0.67
CA TYR A 22 0.04 8.03 -2.01
C TYR A 22 -1.33 7.46 -2.37
N VAL A 23 -2.09 7.01 -1.38
CA VAL A 23 -3.47 6.52 -1.59
C VAL A 23 -4.41 7.68 -1.95
N PHE A 24 -4.20 8.86 -1.35
CA PHE A 24 -5.12 9.99 -1.44
C PHE A 24 -4.72 11.09 -2.43
N LYS A 25 -3.42 11.28 -2.72
CA LYS A 25 -2.91 12.43 -3.49
C LYS A 25 -3.61 12.59 -4.85
N ASN A 26 -3.91 11.47 -5.50
CA ASN A 26 -4.54 11.45 -6.81
C ASN A 26 -6.06 11.65 -6.78
N ILE A 27 -6.66 11.65 -5.59
CA ILE A 27 -8.07 11.99 -5.36
C ILE A 27 -8.16 13.45 -4.92
N ILE A 28 -7.47 13.80 -3.84
CA ILE A 28 -7.60 15.10 -3.16
C ILE A 28 -7.24 16.28 -4.05
N LYS A 29 -6.28 16.13 -4.98
CA LYS A 29 -5.86 17.19 -5.92
C LYS A 29 -6.98 17.65 -6.86
N HIS A 30 -8.05 16.87 -7.01
CA HIS A 30 -9.20 17.20 -7.83
C HIS A 30 -10.34 17.85 -7.03
N LEU A 31 -10.17 18.06 -5.72
CA LEU A 31 -11.18 18.60 -4.81
C LEU A 31 -10.68 19.92 -4.22
N SER A 32 -11.26 21.04 -4.66
CA SER A 32 -10.88 22.39 -4.19
C SER A 32 -11.32 22.67 -2.74
N ASP A 33 -12.28 21.91 -2.26
CA ASP A 33 -12.91 21.95 -0.93
C ASP A 33 -12.41 20.81 -0.03
N ALA A 34 -11.21 20.29 -0.30
CA ALA A 34 -10.60 19.25 0.51
C ALA A 34 -9.29 19.71 1.17
N GLU A 35 -8.94 19.03 2.26
CA GLU A 35 -7.63 19.11 2.92
C GLU A 35 -7.28 17.81 3.64
N PHE A 36 -6.00 17.62 3.93
CA PHE A 36 -5.56 16.54 4.81
C PHE A 36 -5.81 16.87 6.29
N ILE A 37 -6.23 15.87 7.05
CA ILE A 37 -6.24 15.88 8.51
C ILE A 37 -5.13 14.94 8.97
N VAL A 38 -4.14 15.50 9.66
CA VAL A 38 -2.94 14.80 10.13
C VAL A 38 -2.89 14.91 11.65
N GLY A 39 -2.73 13.81 12.41
CA GLY A 39 -2.46 13.95 13.85
C GLY A 39 -3.17 12.96 14.77
N GLU A 40 -2.95 11.67 14.55
CA GLU A 40 -3.29 10.64 15.52
C GLU A 40 -2.07 9.72 15.67
N PRO A 41 -1.85 9.11 16.85
CA PRO A 41 -0.95 7.96 16.92
C PRO A 41 -1.46 6.88 15.96
N TYR A 42 -0.58 6.39 15.08
CA TYR A 42 -0.91 5.26 14.21
C TYR A 42 -1.13 3.98 15.03
N SER A 43 -0.47 3.90 16.18
CA SER A 43 -0.69 2.92 17.24
C SER A 43 -0.62 3.63 18.60
N TYR A 44 -1.51 3.29 19.53
CA TYR A 44 -1.53 3.87 20.88
C TYR A 44 -0.22 3.67 21.64
N ASP A 45 0.53 2.61 21.32
CA ASP A 45 1.81 2.28 21.95
C ASP A 45 3.02 2.83 21.18
N GLU A 46 2.82 3.64 20.14
CA GLU A 46 3.91 4.24 19.35
C GLU A 46 4.67 5.30 20.19
N PRO A 47 6.00 5.18 20.38
CA PRO A 47 6.78 6.17 21.13
C PRO A 47 6.72 7.58 20.49
N PRO A 48 6.74 8.67 21.28
CA PRO A 48 6.61 10.05 20.78
C PRO A 48 7.62 10.44 19.68
N GLU A 49 8.85 9.94 19.75
CA GLU A 49 9.88 10.16 18.73
C GLU A 49 9.54 9.49 17.39
N ILE A 50 8.94 8.30 17.45
CA ILE A 50 8.48 7.55 16.27
C ILE A 50 7.28 8.27 15.66
N GLN A 51 6.31 8.69 16.49
CA GLN A 51 5.18 9.51 16.05
C GLN A 51 5.65 10.78 15.34
N SER A 52 6.60 11.51 15.93
CA SER A 52 7.12 12.77 15.39
C SER A 52 7.79 12.56 14.03
N LYS A 53 8.61 11.51 13.89
CA LYS A 53 9.29 11.20 12.63
C LYS A 53 8.30 10.77 11.54
N ARG A 54 7.32 9.93 11.88
CA ARG A 54 6.24 9.50 10.96
C ARG A 54 5.43 10.68 10.46
N LEU A 55 4.98 11.54 11.38
CA LEU A 55 4.19 12.73 11.04
C LEU A 55 5.01 13.71 10.20
N GLY A 56 6.29 13.92 10.52
CA GLY A 56 7.19 14.74 9.72
C GLY A 56 7.27 14.26 8.27
N GLY A 57 7.54 12.98 8.04
CA GLY A 57 7.61 12.42 6.69
C GLY A 57 6.29 12.52 5.90
N LEU A 58 5.14 12.43 6.57
CA LEU A 58 3.83 12.63 5.93
C LEU A 58 3.62 14.12 5.57
N ILE A 59 3.95 15.03 6.48
CA ILE A 59 3.81 16.48 6.26
C ILE A 59 4.73 16.94 5.13
N ASP A 60 5.97 16.46 5.08
CA ASP A 60 6.93 16.78 4.01
C ASP A 60 6.37 16.41 2.62
N LEU A 61 5.70 15.25 2.49
CA LEU A 61 5.06 14.83 1.25
C LEU A 61 3.87 15.75 0.87
N ILE A 62 3.04 16.09 1.85
CA ILE A 62 1.87 16.97 1.67
C ILE A 62 2.31 18.38 1.24
N GLU A 63 3.31 18.93 1.92
CA GLU A 63 3.84 20.28 1.65
C GLU A 63 4.58 20.35 0.32
N LYS A 64 5.29 19.29 -0.08
CA LYS A 64 5.93 19.18 -1.40
C LYS A 64 4.91 19.36 -2.54
N GLU A 65 3.72 18.77 -2.40
CA GLU A 65 2.62 18.92 -3.38
C GLU A 65 1.74 20.15 -3.13
N LYS A 66 2.04 20.97 -2.12
CA LYS A 66 1.29 22.18 -1.75
C LYS A 66 -0.19 21.90 -1.48
N ILE A 67 -0.49 20.75 -0.89
CA ILE A 67 -1.87 20.37 -0.55
C ILE A 67 -2.20 20.95 0.84
N PRO A 68 -3.37 21.60 1.04
CA PRO A 68 -3.78 22.08 2.35
C PRO A 68 -3.91 20.97 3.37
N TRP A 69 -3.60 21.28 4.64
CA TRP A 69 -3.67 20.32 5.73
C TRP A 69 -3.87 20.98 7.09
N ARG A 70 -4.47 20.24 8.01
CA ARG A 70 -4.68 20.61 9.41
C ARG A 70 -4.12 19.57 10.35
N PHE A 71 -3.57 20.06 11.47
CA PHE A 71 -3.13 19.19 12.54
C PHE A 71 -4.30 18.88 13.49
N PHE A 72 -4.64 17.61 13.65
CA PHE A 72 -5.54 17.13 14.70
C PHE A 72 -4.71 16.82 15.95
N ASP A 73 -4.95 17.50 17.06
CA ASP A 73 -4.29 17.20 18.32
C ASP A 73 -5.19 16.24 19.11
N PHE A 74 -4.87 14.94 19.14
CA PHE A 74 -5.72 13.92 19.75
C PHE A 74 -6.15 14.27 21.19
N GLU A 75 -5.27 14.86 21.99
CA GLU A 75 -5.57 15.17 23.39
C GLU A 75 -6.51 16.38 23.53
N LYS A 76 -6.33 17.39 22.68
CA LYS A 76 -7.14 18.60 22.72
C LYS A 76 -8.44 18.41 21.95
N ASP A 77 -8.36 17.97 20.71
CA ASP A 77 -9.43 18.03 19.72
C ASP A 77 -10.44 16.90 19.82
N ARG A 78 -10.15 15.86 20.62
CA ARG A 78 -11.18 14.91 21.07
C ARG A 78 -12.20 15.54 22.02
N ASN A 79 -11.94 16.73 22.56
CA ASN A 79 -12.91 17.44 23.35
C ASN A 79 -14.06 17.90 22.43
N PRO A 80 -15.32 17.49 22.67
CA PRO A 80 -16.46 17.91 21.85
C PRO A 80 -16.60 19.43 21.71
N ARG A 81 -16.04 20.21 22.64
CA ARG A 81 -16.06 21.68 22.61
C ARG A 81 -15.10 22.31 21.61
N ASN A 82 -14.10 21.56 21.13
CA ASN A 82 -13.11 22.07 20.19
C ASN A 82 -13.64 22.15 18.76
N ASN A 83 -14.79 21.51 18.49
CA ASN A 83 -15.48 21.57 17.21
C ASN A 83 -14.58 21.31 15.98
N PHE A 84 -13.48 20.56 16.14
CA PHE A 84 -12.46 20.44 15.09
C PHE A 84 -13.05 19.98 13.74
N PHE A 85 -14.01 19.07 13.82
CA PHE A 85 -14.69 18.46 12.68
C PHE A 85 -15.94 19.21 12.20
N GLU A 86 -16.33 20.32 12.83
CA GLU A 86 -17.62 20.99 12.56
C GLU A 86 -17.80 21.45 11.11
N LYS A 87 -16.68 21.73 10.42
CA LYS A 87 -16.70 22.24 9.05
C LYS A 87 -16.82 21.16 7.98
N TYR A 88 -16.61 19.88 8.31
CA TYR A 88 -16.62 18.81 7.31
C TYR A 88 -17.98 18.12 7.24
N ASN A 89 -18.56 18.05 6.05
CA ASN A 89 -19.68 17.14 5.77
C ASN A 89 -19.20 15.73 5.42
N ILE A 90 -17.94 15.58 4.98
CA ILE A 90 -17.36 14.29 4.58
C ILE A 90 -15.98 14.07 5.22
N LEU A 91 -15.77 12.87 5.76
CA LEU A 91 -14.45 12.38 6.17
C LEU A 91 -14.05 11.16 5.35
N VAL A 92 -12.81 11.17 4.86
CA VAL A 92 -12.24 10.11 4.03
C VAL A 92 -11.13 9.41 4.81
N ALA A 93 -11.14 8.09 4.87
CA ALA A 93 -10.09 7.29 5.51
C ALA A 93 -9.82 5.98 4.76
N THR A 94 -8.73 5.30 5.10
CA THR A 94 -8.38 3.96 4.57
C THR A 94 -8.91 2.84 5.47
N THR A 95 -9.03 3.09 6.77
CA THR A 95 -9.44 2.15 7.81
C THR A 95 -10.30 2.81 8.88
N ALA A 96 -11.11 2.03 9.61
CA ALA A 96 -11.85 2.54 10.76
C ALA A 96 -10.90 2.75 11.96
N ASN A 97 -10.44 3.99 12.13
CA ASN A 97 -9.60 4.41 13.26
C ASN A 97 -10.41 5.07 14.40
N GLY A 98 -9.73 5.57 15.43
CA GLY A 98 -10.33 6.22 16.58
C GLY A 98 -11.19 7.44 16.19
N ILE A 99 -10.76 8.19 15.17
CA ILE A 99 -11.56 9.29 14.61
C ILE A 99 -12.83 8.75 13.94
N ILE A 100 -12.73 7.82 13.00
CA ILE A 100 -13.86 7.28 12.21
C ILE A 100 -14.95 6.66 13.10
N THR A 101 -14.52 6.00 14.18
CA THR A 101 -15.42 5.34 15.14
C THR A 101 -15.94 6.28 16.23
N SER A 102 -15.45 7.51 16.30
CA SER A 102 -15.82 8.47 17.34
C SER A 102 -17.29 8.89 17.25
N PRO A 103 -17.99 9.03 18.40
CA PRO A 103 -19.34 9.59 18.42
C PRO A 103 -19.38 11.08 18.03
N LEU A 104 -18.24 11.79 18.07
CA LEU A 104 -18.15 13.22 17.72
C LEU A 104 -18.52 13.51 16.27
N ILE A 105 -18.29 12.54 15.39
CA ILE A 105 -18.48 12.69 13.94
C ILE A 105 -19.67 11.89 13.43
N LYS A 106 -20.63 11.55 14.31
CA LYS A 106 -21.78 10.69 13.97
C LYS A 106 -22.64 11.25 12.83
N SER A 107 -22.73 12.58 12.71
CA SER A 107 -23.50 13.26 11.66
C SER A 107 -22.73 13.42 10.34
N ILE A 108 -21.43 13.17 10.33
CA ILE A 108 -20.55 13.37 9.18
C ILE A 108 -20.53 12.11 8.32
N LYS A 109 -20.59 12.27 6.99
CA LYS A 109 -20.51 11.15 6.05
C LYS A 109 -19.10 10.59 5.99
N LYS A 110 -18.98 9.27 6.02
CA LYS A 110 -17.69 8.57 6.09
C LYS A 110 -17.46 7.77 4.82
N VAL A 111 -16.38 8.10 4.11
CA VAL A 111 -15.98 7.44 2.87
C VAL A 111 -14.69 6.68 3.11
N ARG A 112 -14.67 5.40 2.71
CA ARG A 112 -13.45 4.60 2.69
C ARG A 112 -12.82 4.61 1.30
N VAL A 113 -11.52 4.83 1.22
CA VAL A 113 -10.73 4.49 0.02
C VAL A 113 -10.01 3.18 0.29
N GLN A 114 -10.29 2.15 -0.51
CA GLN A 114 -9.53 0.90 -0.45
C GLN A 114 -8.06 1.16 -0.80
N TYR A 115 -7.15 0.74 0.07
CA TYR A 115 -5.72 1.09 -0.03
C TYR A 115 -4.79 -0.04 -0.47
N GLY A 116 -5.33 -1.24 -0.69
CA GLY A 116 -4.60 -2.40 -1.18
C GLY A 116 -5.53 -3.61 -1.34
N GLN A 117 -4.98 -4.69 -1.89
CA GLN A 117 -5.69 -5.94 -2.10
C GLN A 117 -4.87 -7.07 -1.53
N SER A 118 -5.26 -7.59 -0.38
CA SER A 118 -4.69 -8.75 0.32
C SER A 118 -5.36 -8.83 1.68
N LYS A 119 -5.09 -9.91 2.41
CA LYS A 119 -5.49 -10.06 3.81
C LYS A 119 -7.00 -9.95 3.94
N ASP A 120 -7.72 -10.73 3.15
CA ASP A 120 -9.18 -10.59 2.99
C ASP A 120 -9.95 -10.62 4.31
N ALA A 121 -9.48 -11.38 5.30
CA ALA A 121 -10.10 -11.40 6.62
C ALA A 121 -10.09 -10.02 7.29
N PHE A 122 -9.00 -9.28 7.13
CA PHE A 122 -8.88 -7.91 7.60
C PHE A 122 -9.60 -6.94 6.65
N GLU A 123 -9.32 -7.03 5.35
CA GLU A 123 -9.78 -6.09 4.33
C GLU A 123 -11.31 -6.03 4.24
N PHE A 124 -11.97 -7.18 4.38
CA PHE A 124 -13.43 -7.34 4.35
C PHE A 124 -14.05 -7.53 5.74
N GLY A 125 -13.34 -7.14 6.80
CA GLY A 125 -13.84 -7.18 8.17
C GLY A 125 -15.08 -6.30 8.39
N ASP A 126 -15.82 -6.58 9.46
CA ASP A 126 -17.06 -5.90 9.83
C ASP A 126 -16.91 -4.40 10.14
N TRP A 127 -15.71 -3.95 10.48
CA TRP A 127 -15.36 -2.55 10.68
C TRP A 127 -15.66 -1.67 9.44
N ASN A 128 -15.79 -2.25 8.26
CA ASN A 128 -16.25 -1.56 7.06
C ASN A 128 -17.65 -0.94 7.22
N ARG A 129 -18.47 -1.44 8.15
CA ARG A 129 -19.80 -0.91 8.46
C ARG A 129 -19.80 0.48 9.09
N TYR A 130 -18.63 0.98 9.52
CA TYR A 130 -18.49 2.36 10.00
C TYR A 130 -18.49 3.39 8.86
N PHE A 131 -18.43 2.95 7.59
CA PHE A 131 -18.43 3.82 6.42
C PHE A 131 -19.78 3.84 5.72
N ASP A 132 -20.21 5.03 5.28
CA ASP A 132 -21.39 5.22 4.43
C ASP A 132 -21.14 4.77 2.99
N LEU A 133 -19.89 4.87 2.52
CA LEU A 133 -19.48 4.54 1.15
C LEU A 133 -18.06 3.97 1.13
N ILE A 134 -17.83 2.93 0.32
CA ILE A 134 -16.49 2.37 0.04
C ILE A 134 -16.16 2.53 -1.44
N LEU A 135 -15.01 3.14 -1.71
CA LEU A 135 -14.41 3.24 -3.03
C LEU A 135 -13.48 2.05 -3.26
N ALA A 136 -13.95 1.07 -4.03
CA ALA A 136 -13.30 -0.21 -4.26
C ALA A 136 -12.40 -0.21 -5.50
N GLN A 137 -11.34 -1.02 -5.43
CA GLN A 137 -10.34 -1.16 -6.50
C GLN A 137 -10.83 -1.95 -7.70
N GLY A 138 -11.84 -2.80 -7.52
CA GLY A 138 -12.38 -3.60 -8.61
C GLY A 138 -13.49 -4.54 -8.17
N PRO A 139 -13.98 -5.38 -9.09
CA PRO A 139 -15.16 -6.22 -8.87
C PRO A 139 -14.98 -7.23 -7.74
N TYR A 140 -13.76 -7.78 -7.58
CA TYR A 140 -13.42 -8.68 -6.49
C TYR A 140 -13.66 -8.06 -5.11
N SER A 141 -13.24 -6.81 -4.90
CA SER A 141 -13.45 -6.14 -3.62
C SER A 141 -14.88 -5.61 -3.49
N ALA A 142 -15.45 -5.11 -4.59
CA ALA A 142 -16.81 -4.58 -4.59
C ALA A 142 -17.88 -5.63 -4.23
N GLN A 143 -17.73 -6.88 -4.69
CA GLN A 143 -18.68 -7.94 -4.31
C GLN A 143 -18.72 -8.17 -2.79
N HIS A 144 -17.57 -8.08 -2.11
CA HIS A 144 -17.48 -8.23 -0.66
C HIS A 144 -18.01 -6.99 0.06
N PHE A 145 -17.62 -5.79 -0.37
CA PHE A 145 -18.04 -4.54 0.28
C PHE A 145 -19.52 -4.26 0.15
N ARG A 146 -20.16 -4.64 -0.97
CA ARG A 146 -21.62 -4.49 -1.16
C ARG A 146 -22.45 -5.25 -0.14
N ALA A 147 -21.89 -6.28 0.50
CA ALA A 147 -22.54 -6.96 1.62
C ALA A 147 -22.50 -6.15 2.94
N LEU A 148 -21.62 -5.14 3.03
CA LEU A 148 -21.35 -4.39 4.27
C LEU A 148 -21.91 -2.96 4.21
N THR A 149 -21.77 -2.27 3.08
CA THR A 149 -22.21 -0.87 2.88
C THR A 149 -22.30 -0.51 1.38
N GLN A 150 -22.63 0.74 1.05
CA GLN A 150 -22.62 1.21 -0.33
C GLN A 150 -21.20 1.16 -0.89
N CYS A 151 -21.06 0.77 -2.15
CA CYS A 151 -19.76 0.60 -2.76
C CYS A 151 -19.76 1.02 -4.24
N VAL A 152 -18.72 1.75 -4.62
CA VAL A 152 -18.47 2.19 -6.00
C VAL A 152 -17.09 1.71 -6.42
N GLU A 153 -17.00 1.13 -7.61
CA GLU A 153 -15.75 0.68 -8.23
C GLU A 153 -15.05 1.87 -8.88
N ILE A 154 -13.84 2.21 -8.43
CA ILE A 154 -13.09 3.38 -8.91
C ILE A 154 -11.70 3.04 -9.46
N GLY A 155 -11.29 1.76 -9.42
CA GLY A 155 -9.91 1.38 -9.71
C GLY A 155 -8.97 1.75 -8.54
N PHE A 156 -7.67 1.88 -8.84
CA PHE A 156 -6.68 2.19 -7.80
C PHE A 156 -6.01 3.55 -8.04
N PRO A 157 -6.52 4.65 -7.45
CA PRO A 157 -6.00 6.01 -7.69
C PRO A 157 -4.50 6.16 -7.42
N LYS A 158 -3.92 5.34 -6.54
CA LYS A 158 -2.46 5.30 -6.33
C LYS A 158 -1.71 5.09 -7.65
N PHE A 159 -2.26 4.30 -8.58
CA PHE A 159 -1.70 3.99 -9.89
C PHE A 159 -2.09 4.97 -11.00
N ASP A 160 -2.86 6.03 -10.72
CA ASP A 160 -3.20 7.01 -11.76
C ASP A 160 -1.94 7.63 -12.39
N ASP A 161 -0.91 7.91 -11.60
CA ASP A 161 0.35 8.45 -12.13
C ASP A 161 1.09 7.44 -13.03
N TRP A 162 0.95 6.13 -12.75
CA TRP A 162 1.50 5.06 -13.58
C TRP A 162 0.84 5.02 -14.95
N PHE A 163 -0.51 4.93 -14.99
CA PHE A 163 -1.25 4.82 -16.25
C PHE A 163 -1.25 6.11 -17.07
N ASN A 164 -1.04 7.26 -16.43
CA ASN A 164 -0.89 8.55 -17.11
C ASN A 164 0.55 8.88 -17.51
N GLY A 165 1.51 7.94 -17.38
CA GLY A 165 2.90 8.13 -17.82
C GLY A 165 3.70 9.16 -16.99
N LYS A 166 3.24 9.53 -15.80
CA LYS A 166 3.90 10.54 -14.95
C LYS A 166 5.13 10.00 -14.21
N ILE A 167 5.29 8.68 -14.17
CA ILE A 167 6.41 7.99 -13.52
C ILE A 167 7.64 7.87 -14.45
N ASP A 168 7.50 8.22 -15.74
CA ASP A 168 8.57 8.09 -16.75
C ASP A 168 9.66 9.18 -16.64
N GLY A 169 9.53 10.08 -15.67
CA GLY A 169 10.40 11.25 -15.48
C GLY A 169 11.54 11.08 -14.48
N ALA A 170 11.83 12.18 -13.77
CA ALA A 170 13.02 12.34 -12.93
C ALA A 170 13.13 11.30 -11.80
N ASP A 171 12.02 10.90 -11.17
CA ASP A 171 12.06 10.01 -9.99
C ASP A 171 12.58 8.60 -10.33
N ALA A 172 12.07 7.99 -11.41
CA ALA A 172 12.55 6.69 -11.86
C ALA A 172 13.97 6.78 -12.45
N GLY A 173 14.29 7.86 -13.15
CA GLY A 173 15.62 8.11 -13.71
C GLY A 173 16.70 8.27 -12.64
N GLU A 174 16.43 9.08 -11.60
CA GLU A 174 17.33 9.29 -10.47
C GLU A 174 17.51 8.01 -9.63
N LEU A 175 16.43 7.23 -9.46
CA LEU A 175 16.52 5.95 -8.79
C LEU A 175 17.40 4.98 -9.60
N LYS A 176 17.18 4.90 -10.93
CA LYS A 176 17.96 4.04 -11.83
C LYS A 176 19.42 4.45 -11.90
N SER A 177 19.76 5.74 -11.83
CA SER A 177 21.14 6.20 -11.89
C SER A 177 21.98 5.80 -10.67
N LYS A 178 21.34 5.37 -9.58
CA LYS A 178 21.99 4.86 -8.38
C LYS A 178 22.28 3.35 -8.47
N MET A 179 21.77 2.66 -9.50
CA MET A 179 21.91 1.20 -9.69
C MET A 179 23.13 0.86 -10.56
N ASP A 180 23.73 -0.33 -10.38
CA ASP A 180 24.76 -0.83 -11.31
C ASP A 180 24.09 -1.27 -12.62
N PRO A 181 24.39 -0.63 -13.77
CA PRO A 181 23.72 -0.93 -15.04
C PRO A 181 24.03 -2.34 -15.58
N ARG A 182 25.03 -3.04 -15.02
CA ARG A 182 25.38 -4.42 -15.40
C ARG A 182 24.56 -5.47 -14.66
N LYS A 183 23.84 -5.07 -13.60
CA LYS A 183 23.04 -5.95 -12.76
C LYS A 183 21.56 -5.74 -13.03
N LYS A 184 20.79 -6.83 -12.96
CA LYS A 184 19.33 -6.78 -12.89
C LYS A 184 18.87 -6.18 -11.57
N THR A 185 17.70 -5.53 -11.57
CA THR A 185 17.15 -4.86 -10.39
C THR A 185 16.00 -5.66 -9.79
N LEU A 186 16.17 -6.12 -8.56
CA LEU A 186 15.15 -6.75 -7.74
C LEU A 186 14.49 -5.70 -6.85
N LEU A 187 13.16 -5.67 -6.84
CA LEU A 187 12.38 -4.92 -5.85
C LEU A 187 11.78 -5.90 -4.85
N TYR A 188 12.28 -5.87 -3.62
CA TYR A 188 11.80 -6.69 -2.52
C TYR A 188 10.80 -5.92 -1.64
N LEU A 189 9.58 -6.47 -1.53
CA LEU A 189 8.41 -5.89 -0.87
C LEU A 189 7.88 -6.83 0.23
N PRO A 190 8.59 -6.95 1.37
CA PRO A 190 8.17 -7.82 2.45
C PRO A 190 7.03 -7.23 3.28
N THR A 191 6.22 -8.11 3.88
CA THR A 191 5.25 -7.74 4.93
C THR A 191 5.94 -7.55 6.29
N HIS A 192 5.17 -7.46 7.37
CA HIS A 192 5.61 -7.18 8.72
C HIS A 192 5.22 -8.31 9.69
N GLY A 193 5.88 -8.36 10.85
CA GLY A 193 5.58 -9.34 11.91
C GLY A 193 5.80 -10.79 11.46
N ALA A 194 5.03 -11.72 12.01
CA ALA A 194 5.18 -13.16 11.77
C ALA A 194 4.95 -13.58 10.30
N LEU A 195 4.28 -12.74 9.49
CA LEU A 195 4.07 -12.99 8.07
C LEU A 195 5.26 -12.56 7.19
N SER A 196 6.21 -11.81 7.77
CA SER A 196 7.31 -11.21 7.04
C SER A 196 8.37 -12.22 6.63
N SER A 197 8.80 -12.13 5.37
CA SER A 197 9.93 -12.87 4.84
C SER A 197 11.31 -12.27 5.22
N LEU A 198 11.35 -11.11 5.89
CA LEU A 198 12.58 -10.36 6.17
C LEU A 198 13.65 -11.21 6.87
N GLU A 199 13.28 -11.95 7.92
CA GLU A 199 14.25 -12.73 8.70
C GLU A 199 14.67 -14.01 7.96
N LYS A 200 13.67 -14.77 7.49
CA LYS A 200 13.87 -16.07 6.84
C LYS A 200 14.76 -16.00 5.59
N TYR A 201 14.69 -14.91 4.84
CA TYR A 201 15.41 -14.78 3.56
C TYR A 201 16.63 -13.84 3.61
N ARG A 202 16.99 -13.27 4.76
CA ARG A 202 18.04 -12.24 4.83
C ARG A 202 19.42 -12.70 4.34
N GLU A 203 19.79 -13.95 4.62
CA GLU A 203 21.10 -14.50 4.25
C GLU A 203 21.20 -14.72 2.74
N ILE A 204 20.16 -15.29 2.12
CA ILE A 204 20.14 -15.48 0.67
C ILE A 204 20.11 -14.13 -0.06
N PHE A 205 19.31 -13.16 0.40
CA PHE A 205 19.33 -11.81 -0.16
C PHE A 205 20.72 -11.17 -0.06
N SER A 206 21.44 -11.39 1.05
CA SER A 206 22.80 -10.88 1.22
C SER A 206 23.77 -11.48 0.21
N ALA A 207 23.65 -12.78 -0.09
CA ALA A 207 24.44 -13.45 -1.11
C ALA A 207 24.12 -12.96 -2.54
N LEU A 208 22.85 -12.66 -2.83
CA LEU A 208 22.38 -12.22 -4.15
C LEU A 208 22.83 -10.81 -4.54
N ARG A 209 23.25 -9.96 -3.58
CA ARG A 209 23.71 -8.57 -3.87
C ARG A 209 24.90 -8.49 -4.83
N ASN A 210 25.71 -9.54 -4.92
CA ASN A 210 26.81 -9.57 -5.88
C ASN A 210 26.31 -9.71 -7.33
N LYS A 211 25.12 -10.29 -7.53
CA LYS A 211 24.51 -10.53 -8.85
C LYS A 211 23.44 -9.50 -9.21
N TYR A 212 22.73 -8.95 -8.22
CA TYR A 212 21.58 -8.07 -8.43
C TYR A 212 21.74 -6.72 -7.72
N ASN A 213 21.12 -5.68 -8.29
CA ASN A 213 20.72 -4.50 -7.50
C ASN A 213 19.49 -4.90 -6.68
N ILE A 214 19.47 -4.65 -5.37
CA ILE A 214 18.36 -5.05 -4.51
C ILE A 214 17.82 -3.83 -3.77
N LEU A 215 16.62 -3.41 -4.18
CA LEU A 215 15.82 -2.39 -3.51
C LEU A 215 14.94 -3.09 -2.47
N VAL A 216 14.96 -2.65 -1.21
CA VAL A 216 14.10 -3.18 -0.15
C VAL A 216 13.19 -2.06 0.33
N LYS A 217 11.89 -2.18 0.04
CA LYS A 217 10.89 -1.22 0.53
C LYS A 217 10.12 -1.83 1.68
N PHE A 218 10.31 -1.28 2.88
CA PHE A 218 9.67 -1.82 4.08
C PHE A 218 8.20 -1.45 4.17
N HIS A 219 7.42 -2.35 4.76
CA HIS A 219 6.06 -2.06 5.20
C HIS A 219 6.06 -0.98 6.31
N PRO A 220 5.07 -0.06 6.38
CA PRO A 220 4.98 0.97 7.42
C PRO A 220 5.21 0.42 8.84
N ARG A 221 4.49 -0.65 9.21
CA ARG A 221 4.67 -1.30 10.52
C ARG A 221 6.10 -1.80 10.79
N THR A 222 6.83 -2.26 9.78
CA THR A 222 8.25 -2.65 9.94
C THR A 222 9.11 -1.42 10.20
N VAL A 223 8.90 -0.32 9.46
CA VAL A 223 9.63 0.95 9.64
C VAL A 223 9.51 1.46 11.08
N TRP A 224 8.30 1.41 11.63
CA TRP A 224 7.97 2.06 12.90
C TRP A 224 8.03 1.12 14.11
N HIS A 225 7.97 -0.20 13.94
CA HIS A 225 7.92 -1.17 15.05
C HIS A 225 8.99 -2.26 15.01
N ASP A 226 9.81 -2.33 13.94
CA ASP A 226 10.87 -3.35 13.80
C ASP A 226 12.18 -2.71 13.29
N SER A 227 12.76 -1.87 14.14
CA SER A 227 14.01 -1.16 13.83
C SER A 227 15.19 -2.11 13.63
N GLY A 228 15.15 -3.30 14.24
CA GLY A 228 16.17 -4.34 14.11
C GLY A 228 16.27 -4.84 12.68
N GLN A 229 15.14 -5.23 12.07
CA GLN A 229 15.13 -5.66 10.67
C GLN A 229 15.54 -4.51 9.74
N VAL A 230 15.03 -3.29 9.96
CA VAL A 230 15.42 -2.13 9.13
C VAL A 230 16.92 -1.88 9.20
N LEU A 231 17.50 -1.93 10.40
CA LEU A 231 18.93 -1.67 10.62
C LEU A 231 19.80 -2.79 10.03
N PHE A 232 19.37 -4.05 10.08
CA PHE A 232 20.07 -5.16 9.43
C PHE A 232 20.30 -4.88 7.95
N TYR A 233 19.24 -4.60 7.19
CA TYR A 233 19.34 -4.38 5.75
C TYR A 233 20.11 -3.07 5.43
N LYS A 234 19.95 -2.02 6.24
CA LYS A 234 20.74 -0.78 6.10
C LYS A 234 22.24 -1.02 6.27
N ASN A 235 22.62 -1.69 7.37
CA ASN A 235 24.03 -1.95 7.69
C ASN A 235 24.66 -2.98 6.76
N ASN A 236 23.86 -3.87 6.19
CA ASN A 236 24.27 -4.81 5.17
C ASN A 236 24.09 -4.26 3.76
N GLY A 237 24.25 -2.95 3.54
CA GLY A 237 24.43 -2.35 2.21
C GLY A 237 23.33 -2.64 1.18
N PHE A 238 22.07 -2.76 1.63
CA PHE A 238 20.91 -2.79 0.73
C PHE A 238 20.44 -1.35 0.44
N ALA A 239 19.87 -1.13 -0.75
CA ALA A 239 19.16 0.11 -1.04
C ALA A 239 17.79 0.05 -0.35
N THR A 240 17.67 0.67 0.82
CA THR A 240 16.47 0.56 1.66
C THR A 240 15.59 1.80 1.57
N TYR A 241 14.28 1.58 1.62
CA TYR A 241 13.26 2.62 1.53
C TYR A 241 12.17 2.37 2.57
N ASP A 242 11.71 3.44 3.21
CA ASP A 242 10.60 3.40 4.15
C ASP A 242 9.24 3.64 3.46
N ASP A 243 8.21 3.92 4.25
CA ASP A 243 6.86 4.17 3.77
C ASP A 243 6.66 5.57 3.18
N SER A 244 7.63 6.48 3.33
CA SER A 244 7.62 7.79 2.66
C SER A 244 8.00 7.71 1.19
N ALA A 245 8.67 6.65 0.75
CA ALA A 245 9.05 6.48 -0.64
C ALA A 245 7.89 5.96 -1.50
N ASP A 246 7.70 6.55 -2.68
CA ASP A 246 6.75 6.08 -3.68
C ASP A 246 7.22 4.72 -4.24
N ILE A 247 6.31 3.76 -4.31
CA ILE A 247 6.59 2.44 -4.87
C ILE A 247 6.63 2.45 -6.41
N LEU A 248 5.91 3.38 -7.06
CA LEU A 248 5.76 3.35 -8.51
C LEU A 248 7.08 3.53 -9.28
N PRO A 249 7.98 4.48 -8.92
CA PRO A 249 9.30 4.57 -9.55
C PRO A 249 10.14 3.30 -9.36
N MET A 250 10.01 2.64 -8.20
CA MET A 250 10.72 1.38 -7.93
C MET A 250 10.19 0.26 -8.80
N LEU A 251 8.87 0.12 -8.91
CA LEU A 251 8.24 -0.82 -9.82
C LEU A 251 8.73 -0.58 -11.24
N LYS A 252 8.78 0.68 -11.70
CA LYS A 252 9.19 1.03 -13.06
C LYS A 252 10.56 0.46 -13.40
N ILE A 253 11.55 0.61 -12.51
CA ILE A 253 12.93 0.19 -12.75
C ILE A 253 13.20 -1.28 -12.40
N ALA A 254 12.30 -1.95 -11.67
CA ALA A 254 12.45 -3.35 -11.30
C ALA A 254 12.34 -4.25 -12.53
N ASP A 255 13.30 -5.17 -12.64
CA ASP A 255 13.24 -6.30 -13.56
C ASP A 255 12.30 -7.39 -13.04
N ILE A 256 12.39 -7.68 -11.73
CA ILE A 256 11.60 -8.66 -10.99
C ILE A 256 11.18 -8.04 -9.66
N VAL A 257 9.93 -8.26 -9.27
CA VAL A 257 9.41 -7.94 -7.94
C VAL A 257 9.36 -9.21 -7.11
N ILE A 258 9.76 -9.12 -5.86
CA ILE A 258 9.70 -10.21 -4.88
C ILE A 258 8.81 -9.74 -3.74
N SER A 259 7.75 -10.46 -3.42
CA SER A 259 6.88 -10.15 -2.29
C SER A 259 6.47 -11.42 -1.58
N ASP A 260 6.14 -11.32 -0.29
CA ASP A 260 5.45 -12.40 0.42
C ASP A 260 3.93 -12.22 0.28
N SER A 261 3.11 -12.64 1.25
CA SER A 261 1.63 -12.55 1.20
C SER A 261 1.06 -11.13 1.40
N GLY A 262 1.76 -10.10 0.94
CA GLY A 262 1.35 -8.70 1.08
C GLY A 262 0.60 -8.15 -0.13
N GLY A 263 -0.18 -7.09 0.09
CA GLY A 263 -0.88 -6.38 -0.99
C GLY A 263 0.04 -5.77 -2.05
N ALA A 264 1.32 -5.63 -1.74
CA ALA A 264 2.34 -5.16 -2.67
C ALA A 264 2.62 -6.15 -3.82
N ALA A 265 2.27 -7.44 -3.66
CA ALA A 265 2.26 -8.40 -4.76
C ALA A 265 1.24 -7.98 -5.84
N PHE A 266 0.08 -7.47 -5.45
CA PHE A 266 -0.96 -7.02 -6.38
C PHE A 266 -0.59 -5.69 -7.04
N ASP A 267 0.16 -4.82 -6.36
CA ASP A 267 0.79 -3.64 -6.99
C ASP A 267 1.71 -4.06 -8.15
N ALA A 268 2.53 -5.11 -7.95
CA ALA A 268 3.44 -5.63 -8.96
C ALA A 268 2.68 -6.20 -10.16
N LEU A 269 1.61 -6.94 -9.91
CA LEU A 269 0.77 -7.52 -10.94
C LEU A 269 0.01 -6.45 -11.73
N LEU A 270 -0.51 -5.42 -11.06
CA LEU A 270 -1.13 -4.27 -11.73
C LEU A 270 -0.13 -3.48 -12.58
N ALA A 271 1.15 -3.46 -12.19
CA ALA A 271 2.26 -2.91 -12.96
C ALA A 271 2.81 -3.85 -14.03
N GLU A 272 2.22 -5.05 -14.22
CA GLU A 272 2.66 -6.09 -15.14
C GLU A 272 4.14 -6.48 -14.95
N LYS A 273 4.55 -6.63 -13.70
CA LYS A 273 5.91 -7.01 -13.33
C LYS A 273 6.03 -8.51 -13.10
N SER A 274 7.14 -9.09 -13.58
CA SER A 274 7.57 -10.43 -13.21
C SER A 274 7.64 -10.53 -11.69
N LEU A 275 6.90 -11.47 -11.12
CA LEU A 275 6.72 -11.61 -9.68
C LEU A 275 7.29 -12.95 -9.18
N VAL A 276 8.01 -12.91 -8.07
CA VAL A 276 8.34 -14.10 -7.27
C VAL A 276 7.68 -13.96 -5.92
N ILE A 277 6.92 -14.98 -5.52
CA ILE A 277 6.18 -14.98 -4.26
C ILE A 277 6.93 -15.80 -3.22
N LEU A 278 7.27 -15.20 -2.09
CA LEU A 278 7.86 -15.91 -0.95
C LEU A 278 6.74 -16.49 -0.08
N ASP A 279 6.69 -17.82 0.01
CA ASP A 279 5.73 -18.49 0.87
C ASP A 279 6.29 -18.60 2.30
N VAL A 280 5.82 -17.68 3.14
CA VAL A 280 6.03 -17.72 4.58
C VAL A 280 4.81 -18.43 5.20
N PRO A 281 4.98 -19.64 5.77
CA PRO A 281 3.89 -20.36 6.41
C PRO A 281 3.31 -19.52 7.54
N ILE A 282 1.98 -19.45 7.60
CA ILE A 282 1.28 -18.80 8.71
C ILE A 282 1.29 -19.77 9.88
N ALA A 283 2.03 -19.48 10.94
CA ALA A 283 1.79 -20.14 12.21
C ALA A 283 0.45 -19.62 12.74
N ALA A 284 -0.60 -20.43 12.60
CA ALA A 284 -1.97 -20.10 13.01
C ALA A 284 -2.10 -19.69 14.49
N GLU A 285 -1.09 -19.99 15.31
CA GLU A 285 -1.08 -19.76 16.76
C GLU A 285 -0.38 -18.46 17.19
N GLU A 286 0.41 -17.79 16.33
CA GLU A 286 1.30 -16.71 16.80
C GLU A 286 0.73 -15.29 16.73
N THR A 287 -0.30 -15.03 15.91
CA THR A 287 -0.72 -13.62 15.63
C THR A 287 -1.96 -13.16 16.37
N GLY A 288 -2.77 -14.07 16.94
CA GLY A 288 -4.04 -13.72 17.64
C GLY A 288 -5.11 -13.05 16.76
N GLU A 289 -4.77 -12.62 15.54
CA GLU A 289 -5.62 -11.94 14.57
C GLU A 289 -5.66 -12.74 13.26
N LEU A 290 -6.83 -13.20 12.86
CA LEU A 290 -7.04 -13.78 11.53
C LEU A 290 -6.90 -12.67 10.48
N GLN A 291 -5.70 -12.53 9.91
CA GLN A 291 -5.45 -11.60 8.79
C GLN A 291 -5.74 -12.22 7.42
N THR A 292 -5.90 -13.54 7.33
CA THR A 292 -6.02 -14.29 6.08
C THR A 292 -6.96 -15.48 6.28
N GLN A 293 -7.50 -16.04 5.18
CA GLN A 293 -8.37 -17.22 5.19
C GLN A 293 -7.94 -18.17 4.07
N GLU A 294 -8.29 -19.44 4.15
CA GLU A 294 -7.87 -20.44 3.15
C GLU A 294 -8.20 -20.02 1.70
N ASN A 295 -9.33 -19.33 1.49
CA ASN A 295 -9.79 -18.88 0.17
C ASN A 295 -9.58 -17.40 -0.10
N SER A 296 -8.80 -16.72 0.73
CA SER A 296 -8.46 -15.33 0.43
C SER A 296 -7.59 -15.21 -0.81
N ILE A 297 -7.64 -14.05 -1.45
CA ILE A 297 -6.97 -13.80 -2.73
C ILE A 297 -5.47 -14.04 -2.63
N GLU A 298 -4.83 -13.65 -1.52
CA GLU A 298 -3.40 -13.88 -1.30
C GLU A 298 -3.03 -15.37 -1.16
N GLN A 299 -3.96 -16.24 -0.75
CA GLN A 299 -3.76 -17.69 -0.72
C GLN A 299 -4.06 -18.34 -2.08
N VAL A 300 -5.02 -17.79 -2.82
CA VAL A 300 -5.31 -18.22 -4.19
C VAL A 300 -4.08 -17.99 -5.08
N ILE A 301 -3.46 -16.81 -5.03
CA ILE A 301 -2.28 -16.53 -5.87
C ILE A 301 -1.09 -17.45 -5.57
N LYS A 302 -0.90 -17.87 -4.31
CA LYS A 302 0.13 -18.82 -3.91
C LYS A 302 -0.14 -20.24 -4.44
N ARG A 303 -1.41 -20.62 -4.57
CA ARG A 303 -1.82 -21.93 -5.13
C ARG A 303 -1.69 -21.93 -6.66
N GLU A 304 -1.93 -20.80 -7.32
CA GLU A 304 -1.82 -20.62 -8.77
C GLU A 304 -0.37 -20.41 -9.27
N ARG A 305 0.59 -21.16 -8.71
CA ARG A 305 2.07 -21.07 -8.86
C ARG A 305 2.66 -20.87 -10.26
N LYS A 306 1.91 -21.18 -11.32
CA LYS A 306 2.36 -21.09 -12.72
C LYS A 306 1.74 -19.94 -13.51
N ARG A 307 0.73 -19.27 -12.95
CA ARG A 307 -0.04 -18.23 -13.66
C ARG A 307 0.37 -16.82 -13.31
N ILE A 308 1.03 -16.65 -12.17
CA ILE A 308 1.32 -15.35 -11.56
C ILE A 308 2.84 -15.16 -11.36
N GLY A 309 3.55 -16.27 -11.15
CA GLY A 309 4.99 -16.33 -11.03
C GLY A 309 5.43 -17.40 -10.02
N PRO A 310 6.74 -17.71 -9.95
CA PRO A 310 7.27 -18.76 -9.07
C PRO A 310 6.96 -18.50 -7.59
N VAL A 311 6.58 -19.57 -6.88
CA VAL A 311 6.35 -19.55 -5.42
C VAL A 311 7.49 -20.28 -4.72
N VAL A 312 8.14 -19.60 -3.78
CA VAL A 312 9.36 -20.03 -3.10
C VAL A 312 9.07 -20.31 -1.63
N ASP A 313 9.09 -21.58 -1.23
CA ASP A 313 8.82 -22.01 0.15
C ASP A 313 10.09 -22.09 1.03
N SER A 314 11.28 -22.03 0.44
CA SER A 314 12.57 -22.06 1.16
C SER A 314 13.65 -21.17 0.52
N PRO A 315 14.57 -20.57 1.31
CA PRO A 315 15.59 -19.64 0.81
C PRO A 315 16.49 -20.19 -0.30
N ASP A 316 16.84 -21.48 -0.24
CA ASP A 316 17.70 -22.17 -1.20
C ASP A 316 17.11 -22.23 -2.62
N LYS A 317 15.78 -22.11 -2.76
CA LYS A 317 15.09 -22.14 -4.06
C LYS A 317 14.94 -20.75 -4.70
N LEU A 318 15.27 -19.67 -3.98
CA LEU A 318 15.04 -18.31 -4.45
C LEU A 318 15.81 -18.04 -5.75
N GLU A 319 17.07 -18.46 -5.85
CA GLU A 319 17.89 -18.19 -7.04
C GLU A 319 17.32 -18.86 -8.29
N SER A 320 16.95 -20.14 -8.22
CA SER A 320 16.29 -20.83 -9.34
C SER A 320 14.93 -20.22 -9.71
N ALA A 321 14.19 -19.70 -8.74
CA ALA A 321 12.93 -19.00 -9.00
C ALA A 321 13.16 -17.66 -9.73
N LEU A 322 14.23 -16.94 -9.41
CA LEU A 322 14.61 -15.74 -10.15
C LEU A 322 14.96 -16.07 -11.61
N GLU A 323 15.73 -17.14 -11.84
CA GLU A 323 16.06 -17.60 -13.20
C GLU A 323 14.81 -17.95 -14.03
N ILE A 324 13.79 -18.59 -13.41
CA ILE A 324 12.51 -18.87 -14.08
C ILE A 324 11.77 -17.57 -14.41
N ALA A 325 11.65 -16.65 -13.45
CA ALA A 325 10.96 -15.38 -13.66
C ALA A 325 11.64 -14.50 -14.73
N GLU A 326 12.96 -14.62 -14.89
CA GLU A 326 13.71 -13.97 -15.98
C GLU A 326 13.40 -14.60 -17.35
N GLN A 327 13.22 -15.91 -17.42
CA GLN A 327 12.92 -16.62 -18.66
C GLN A 327 11.48 -16.41 -19.13
N GLU A 328 10.51 -16.42 -18.21
CA GLU A 328 9.09 -16.21 -18.54
C GLU A 328 8.84 -14.85 -19.19
N LYS A 329 9.55 -13.80 -18.73
CA LYS A 329 9.51 -12.46 -19.32
C LYS A 329 9.97 -12.42 -20.78
N ASN A 330 10.85 -13.34 -21.19
CA ASN A 330 11.39 -13.41 -22.55
C ASN A 330 10.56 -14.33 -23.47
N GLY A 331 9.64 -15.13 -22.92
CA GLY A 331 8.82 -16.09 -23.67
C GLY A 331 7.42 -15.58 -24.07
N ASP A 332 6.97 -14.48 -23.48
CA ASP A 332 5.60 -13.96 -23.61
C ASP A 332 5.40 -12.96 -24.76
N GLU A 333 6.28 -12.95 -25.77
CA GLU A 333 6.08 -12.20 -27.03
C GLU A 333 4.86 -12.71 -27.85
N ASN A 334 4.24 -13.83 -27.44
CA ASN A 334 3.10 -14.46 -28.12
C ASN A 334 1.72 -14.21 -27.47
N GLY A 335 1.62 -13.39 -26.42
CA GLY A 335 0.36 -12.74 -26.03
C GLY A 335 -0.74 -13.61 -25.38
N GLU A 336 -0.43 -14.80 -24.84
CA GLU A 336 -1.43 -15.63 -24.13
C GLU A 336 -1.32 -15.60 -22.59
N GLY A 337 -0.38 -14.86 -22.01
CA GLY A 337 -0.03 -14.96 -20.59
C GLY A 337 -0.43 -13.78 -19.70
N ASN A 338 -1.66 -13.25 -19.72
CA ASN A 338 -2.04 -12.31 -18.64
C ASN A 338 -3.52 -12.35 -18.23
N TYR A 339 -3.88 -13.38 -17.47
CA TYR A 339 -5.21 -13.53 -16.85
C TYR A 339 -5.51 -12.48 -15.75
N PHE A 340 -4.59 -11.55 -15.47
CA PHE A 340 -4.80 -10.50 -14.46
C PHE A 340 -5.95 -9.53 -14.81
N HIS A 341 -6.20 -9.33 -16.11
CA HIS A 341 -7.36 -8.55 -16.58
C HIS A 341 -8.69 -9.17 -16.11
N LEU A 342 -8.76 -10.50 -15.95
CA LEU A 342 -9.97 -11.19 -15.46
C LEU A 342 -10.22 -11.01 -13.95
N LEU A 343 -9.19 -10.78 -13.15
CA LEU A 343 -9.32 -10.62 -11.69
C LEU A 343 -9.54 -9.16 -11.26
N MET A 344 -9.02 -8.19 -12.03
CA MET A 344 -8.93 -6.79 -11.60
C MET A 344 -9.62 -5.78 -12.53
N VAL A 345 -9.76 -6.04 -13.83
CA VAL A 345 -10.16 -5.02 -14.81
C VAL A 345 -11.16 -5.57 -15.83
N LYS A 346 -12.46 -5.45 -15.51
CA LYS A 346 -13.43 -5.09 -16.55
C LYS A 346 -13.88 -3.66 -16.27
N THR A 347 -13.22 -2.68 -16.86
CA THR A 347 -13.78 -1.32 -16.96
C THR A 347 -13.63 -0.76 -18.37
N ALA A 348 -14.70 -0.04 -18.76
CA ALA A 348 -14.86 0.84 -19.93
C ALA A 348 -15.11 0.21 -21.32
N SER A 349 -16.36 -0.19 -21.58
CA SER A 349 -17.15 0.34 -22.72
C SER A 349 -18.56 -0.25 -22.79
N ALA A 350 -19.49 0.30 -22.00
CA ALA A 350 -20.89 0.48 -22.40
C ALA A 350 -21.50 1.60 -21.56
N PRO A 351 -22.17 2.60 -22.16
CA PRO A 351 -22.86 3.63 -21.39
C PRO A 351 -24.02 2.97 -20.61
N PRO A 352 -24.37 3.48 -19.41
CA PRO A 352 -25.52 2.97 -18.68
C PRO A 352 -26.80 3.25 -19.48
N GLU A 353 -27.53 2.18 -19.83
CA GLU A 353 -28.93 2.31 -20.21
C GLU A 353 -29.68 2.91 -19.01
N ARG A 354 -30.42 3.99 -19.31
CA ARG A 354 -31.32 4.66 -18.36
C ARG A 354 -32.35 3.65 -17.85
N PHE A 355 -32.52 3.62 -16.52
CA PHE A 355 -33.79 3.22 -15.89
C PHE A 355 -34.41 4.43 -15.22
#